data_AF-A0A5N5QAL8-F1
#
_entry.id   AF-A0A5N5QAL8-F1
#
_cell.length_a   1.000
_cell.length_b   1.000
_cell.length_c   1.000
_cell.angle_alpha   90.00
_cell.angle_beta   90.00
_cell.angle_gamma   90.00
#
_symmetry.space_group_name_H-M   'P 1'
#
loop_
_entity.id
_entity.type
_entity.pdbx_description
1 polymer ?
#
loop_
_entity_poly.entity_id
_entity_poly.type
_entity_poly.pdbx_seq_one_letter_code
_entity_poly.pdbx_strand_id
1 'polypeptide(L)' 'MSRETDRDQYRTGTDSKAGTIVHEQTHFDEYGGTRDHAYGQHGCQELAQKDPNTAVMNADSHEYFAENNPFRS' A
#
# COMPACT_ATOMS: atom_id res chain seq x y z
N MET A 1 -22.08 16.59 -2.53
CA MET A 1 -21.46 15.27 -2.30
C MET A 1 -21.82 14.84 -0.89
N SER A 2 -22.45 13.69 -0.71
CA SER A 2 -22.96 13.24 0.60
C SER A 2 -21.78 12.80 1.48
N ARG A 3 -21.84 13.09 2.79
CA ARG A 3 -20.81 12.74 3.81
C ARG A 3 -20.54 11.23 3.97
N GLU A 4 -21.13 10.41 3.11
CA GLU A 4 -21.08 8.95 3.17
C GLU A 4 -19.98 8.42 2.25
N THR A 5 -19.81 9.00 1.06
CA THR A 5 -18.76 8.60 0.11
C THR A 5 -17.34 8.98 0.58
N ASP A 6 -17.19 10.07 1.33
CA ASP A 6 -15.89 10.47 1.91
C ASP A 6 -15.42 9.51 3.03
N ARG A 7 -16.36 8.88 3.74
CA ARG A 7 -16.02 7.97 4.84
C ARG A 7 -15.55 6.61 4.38
N ASP A 8 -15.96 6.18 3.19
CA ASP A 8 -15.53 4.91 2.63
C ASP A 8 -14.10 4.99 2.11
N GLN A 9 -13.68 6.10 1.47
CA GLN A 9 -12.28 6.31 1.08
C GLN A 9 -11.33 6.37 2.28
N TYR A 10 -11.80 6.91 3.40
CA TYR A 10 -11.00 6.95 4.63
C TYR A 10 -10.76 5.57 5.26
N ARG A 11 -11.74 4.65 5.12
CA ARG A 11 -11.65 3.30 5.70
C ARG A 11 -10.98 2.30 4.76
N THR A 12 -11.19 2.45 3.45
CA THR A 12 -10.75 1.55 2.38
C THR A 12 -10.48 2.37 1.10
N GLY A 13 -9.79 1.81 0.12
CA GLY A 13 -9.35 2.57 -1.07
C GLY A 13 -7.90 2.98 -0.91
N THR A 14 -7.43 4.00 -1.65
CA THR A 14 -6.01 4.40 -1.63
C THR A 14 -5.62 5.14 -0.36
N ASP A 15 -4.46 4.81 0.21
CA ASP A 15 -3.89 5.42 1.42
C ASP A 15 -4.90 5.41 2.60
N SER A 16 -5.63 4.30 2.70
CA SER A 16 -6.76 4.16 3.62
C SER A 16 -6.31 3.66 4.98
N LYS A 17 -7.17 3.78 6.00
CA LYS A 17 -6.89 3.17 7.31
C LYS A 17 -6.65 1.66 7.24
N ALA A 18 -7.38 0.95 6.38
CA ALA A 18 -7.14 -0.48 6.18
C ALA A 18 -5.80 -0.72 5.49
N GLY A 19 -5.43 0.08 4.48
CA GLY A 19 -4.12 0.05 3.83
C GLY A 19 -2.97 0.30 4.79
N THR A 20 -3.06 1.34 5.61
CA THR A 20 -2.06 1.64 6.66
C THR A 20 -1.89 0.48 7.63
N ILE A 21 -2.97 -0.23 8.00
CA ILE A 21 -2.84 -1.43 8.85
C ILE A 21 -2.07 -2.54 8.12
N VAL A 22 -2.32 -2.74 6.82
CA VAL A 22 -1.56 -3.72 6.00
C VAL A 22 -0.08 -3.32 5.92
N HIS A 23 0.21 -2.04 5.64
CA HIS A 23 1.56 -1.48 5.63
C HIS A 23 2.30 -1.82 6.92
N GLU A 24 1.76 -1.38 8.05
CA GLU A 24 2.40 -1.53 9.37
C GLU A 24 2.50 -2.99 9.80
N GLN A 25 1.52 -3.83 9.43
CA GLN A 25 1.59 -5.26 9.74
C GLN A 25 2.76 -5.93 9.02
N THR A 26 3.10 -5.51 7.81
CA THR A 26 4.20 -6.14 7.04
C THR A 26 5.58 -5.82 7.61
N HIS A 27 5.72 -4.78 8.43
CA HIS A 27 6.98 -4.42 9.10
C HIS A 27 7.40 -5.41 10.19
N PHE A 28 6.47 -6.16 10.79
CA PHE A 28 6.84 -7.18 11.76
C PHE A 28 7.68 -8.26 11.06
N ASP A 29 8.83 -8.61 11.65
CA ASP A 29 9.73 -9.64 11.09
C ASP A 29 9.01 -10.99 10.87
N GLU A 30 8.00 -11.30 11.69
CA GLU A 30 7.17 -12.50 11.56
C GLU A 30 6.28 -12.48 10.30
N TYR A 31 5.90 -11.30 9.80
CA TYR A 31 4.99 -11.13 8.65
C TYR A 31 5.69 -10.62 7.38
N GLY A 32 7.02 -10.54 7.38
CA GLY A 32 7.82 -10.23 6.19
C GLY A 32 9.00 -9.29 6.47
N GLY A 33 8.95 -8.50 7.55
CA GLY A 33 10.03 -7.58 7.90
C GLY A 33 10.31 -6.55 6.81
N THR A 34 9.26 -6.07 6.14
CA THR A 34 9.37 -5.03 5.10
C THR A 34 9.95 -3.75 5.69
N ARG A 35 10.45 -2.87 4.82
CA ARG A 35 10.98 -1.55 5.17
C ARG A 35 10.38 -0.49 4.25
N ASP A 36 10.66 0.77 4.58
CA ASP A 36 10.19 1.91 3.79
C ASP A 36 11.24 2.35 2.77
N HIS A 37 11.25 1.67 1.63
CA HIS A 37 12.15 1.95 0.52
C HIS A 37 11.61 3.05 -0.41
N ALA A 38 10.29 3.10 -0.59
CA ALA A 38 9.61 4.10 -1.40
C ALA A 38 8.21 4.36 -0.85
N TYR A 39 7.73 5.58 -1.06
CA TYR A 39 6.42 6.03 -0.61
C TYR A 39 5.54 6.45 -1.78
N GLY A 40 4.23 6.26 -1.63
CA GLY A 40 3.24 6.68 -2.62
C GLY A 40 3.13 5.73 -3.81
N GLN A 41 1.95 5.64 -4.41
CA GLN A 41 1.68 4.71 -5.53
C GLN A 41 2.68 4.85 -6.69
N HIS A 42 3.02 6.09 -7.05
CA HIS A 42 3.96 6.35 -8.13
C HIS A 42 5.37 5.86 -7.79
N GLY A 43 5.87 6.20 -6.59
CA GLY A 43 7.19 5.76 -6.13
C GLY A 43 7.29 4.24 -6.04
N CYS A 44 6.24 3.59 -5.55
CA CYS A 44 6.16 2.13 -5.49
C CYS A 44 6.09 1.48 -6.87
N GLN A 45 5.34 2.06 -7.81
CA GLN A 45 5.28 1.57 -9.18
C GLN A 45 6.63 1.71 -9.90
N GLU A 46 7.35 2.81 -9.68
CA GLU A 46 8.71 2.97 -10.19
C GLU A 46 9.68 1.97 -9.56
N LEU A 47 9.61 1.77 -8.24
CA LEU A 47 10.43 0.79 -7.53
C LEU A 47 10.18 -0.62 -8.07
N ALA A 48 8.92 -1.01 -8.27
CA ALA A 48 8.55 -2.30 -8.84
C ALA A 48 9.08 -2.51 -10.27
N GLN A 49 9.22 -1.45 -11.06
CA GLN A 49 9.80 -1.53 -12.42
C GLN A 49 11.33 -1.61 -12.40
N LYS A 50 11.98 -0.88 -11.48
CA LYS A 50 13.45 -0.73 -11.45
C LYS A 50 14.13 -1.82 -10.63
N ASP A 51 13.56 -2.16 -9.48
CA ASP A 51 14.10 -3.14 -8.53
C ASP A 51 12.96 -3.93 -7.86
N PRO A 52 12.46 -4.98 -8.54
CA PRO A 52 11.38 -5.82 -8.01
C PRO A 52 11.73 -6.51 -6.68
N ASN A 53 13.01 -6.81 -6.43
CA ASN A 53 13.43 -7.46 -5.20
C ASN A 53 13.27 -6.52 -4.00
N THR A 54 13.60 -5.25 -4.17
CA THR A 54 13.33 -4.23 -3.14
C THR A 54 11.84 -3.92 -3.05
N ALA A 55 11.10 -3.94 -4.16
CA ALA A 55 9.65 -3.68 -4.16
C ALA A 55 8.86 -4.72 -3.35
N VAL A 56 9.20 -6.01 -3.43
CA VAL A 56 8.54 -7.04 -2.59
C VAL A 56 8.86 -6.90 -1.09
N MET A 57 9.91 -6.14 -0.74
CA MET A 57 10.29 -5.80 0.62
C MET A 57 9.85 -4.39 1.06
N ASN A 58 9.06 -3.68 0.24
CA ASN A 58 8.58 -2.33 0.54
C ASN A 58 7.17 -2.34 1.12
N ALA A 59 6.95 -1.75 2.29
CA ALA A 59 5.65 -1.81 3.00
C ALA A 59 4.49 -1.20 2.18
N ASP A 60 4.67 0.00 1.60
CA ASP A 60 3.67 0.63 0.72
C ASP A 60 3.34 -0.25 -0.50
N SER A 61 4.26 -1.09 -0.98
CA SER A 61 3.96 -1.98 -2.12
C SER A 61 2.97 -3.09 -1.75
N HIS A 62 2.99 -3.56 -0.50
CA HIS A 62 1.98 -4.48 0.03
C HIS A 62 0.64 -3.77 0.26
N GLU A 63 0.67 -2.55 0.80
CA GLU A 63 -0.52 -1.69 0.94
C GLU A 63 -1.22 -1.51 -0.42
N TYR A 64 -0.52 -1.02 -1.44
CA TYR A 64 -1.15 -0.74 -2.73
C TYR A 64 -1.58 -1.99 -3.51
N PHE A 65 -0.93 -3.13 -3.28
CA PHE A 65 -1.42 -4.40 -3.81
C PHE A 65 -2.75 -4.80 -3.16
N ALA A 66 -2.86 -4.67 -1.83
CA ALA A 66 -4.07 -5.00 -1.10
C ALA A 66 -5.23 -4.02 -1.35
N GLU A 67 -4.92 -2.72 -1.47
CA GLU A 67 -5.91 -1.68 -1.76
C GLU A 67 -6.46 -1.80 -3.18
N ASN A 68 -5.63 -2.18 -4.15
CA ASN A 68 -5.96 -2.35 -5.57
C ASN A 68 -6.90 -1.24 -6.09
N ASN A 69 -6.53 0.01 -5.85
CA ASN A 69 -7.32 1.19 -6.20
C ASN A 69 -6.44 2.23 -6.93
N PRO A 70 -6.69 2.54 -8.22
CA PRO A 70 -7.75 1.98 -9.07
C PRO A 70 -7.53 0.48 -9.35
N PHE A 71 -8.65 -0.26 -9.46
CA PHE A 71 -8.64 -1.71 -9.68
C PHE A 71 -7.89 -2.11 -10.96
N ARG A 72 -7.03 -3.12 -10.83
CA ARG A 72 -6.35 -3.82 -11.92
C ARG A 72 -6.60 -5.33 -11.78
N SER A 73 -6.86 -5.99 -12.91
CA SER A 73 -7.17 -7.43 -13.04
C SER A 73 -5.94 -8.28 -13.33
#